data_AF-A0A8X7RZA6-F1
#
_entry.id   AF-A0A8X7RZA6-F1
#
_cell.length_a   1.000
_cell.length_b   1.000
_cell.length_c   1.000
_cell.angle_alpha   90.00
_cell.angle_beta   90.00
_cell.angle_gamma   90.00
#
_symmetry.space_group_name_H-M   'P 1'
#
loop_
_entity.id
_entity.type
_entity.pdbx_description
1 polymer ?
#
loop_
_entity_poly.entity_id
_entity_poly.type
_entity_poly.pdbx_seq_one_letter_code
_entity_poly.pdbx_strand_id
1 'polypeptide(L)'
;MLTEAIRRRPFTVGRRVSFKNALIIMTSNVGSSAIAKGRQRSIGFILDDDEEEASYSGMKALVVEELKNYFRPELLNRIDEIAIFRQLEQAQVSHFICLLIVIFRQLEQAQVSLETLN
;
A
#
# COMPACT_ATOMS: atom_id res chain seq x y z
N MET A 1 29.94 1.05 -17.79
CA MET A 1 29.71 2.51 -17.68
C MET A 1 28.51 2.89 -16.80
N LEU A 2 28.08 2.07 -15.81
CA LEU A 2 26.92 2.39 -14.96
C LEU A 2 27.09 2.10 -13.46
N THR A 3 28.28 1.71 -13.00
CA THR A 3 28.49 1.30 -11.60
C THR A 3 28.98 2.45 -10.69
N GLU A 4 29.20 3.65 -11.23
CA GLU A 4 29.93 4.71 -10.53
C GLU A 4 29.06 5.93 -10.12
N ALA A 5 27.78 5.95 -10.50
CA ALA A 5 26.89 7.09 -10.26
C ALA A 5 26.20 7.11 -8.87
N ILE A 6 26.33 6.04 -8.06
CA ILE A 6 25.70 5.94 -6.72
C ILE A 6 26.74 6.10 -5.61
N ARG A 7 27.74 6.95 -5.81
CA ARG A 7 28.68 7.30 -4.74
C ARG A 7 28.63 8.80 -4.46
N ARG A 8 27.95 9.12 -3.36
CA ARG A 8 28.07 10.36 -2.57
C ARG A 8 27.56 11.63 -3.25
N ARG A 9 26.28 11.93 -3.04
CA ARG A 9 25.93 13.28 -2.57
C ARG A 9 25.16 13.16 -1.27
N PRO A 10 25.71 13.57 -0.12
CA PRO A 10 24.89 13.81 1.05
C PRO A 10 23.91 14.92 0.69
N PHE A 11 22.63 14.57 0.53
CA PHE A 11 21.58 15.57 0.45
C PHE A 11 21.54 16.23 1.83
N THR A 12 21.91 17.50 1.88
CA THR A 12 22.01 18.38 3.07
C THR A 12 23.35 18.36 3.82
N VAL A 13 24.27 19.22 3.35
CA VAL A 13 25.31 19.76 4.20
C VAL A 13 24.69 20.92 5.00
N GLY A 14 24.39 20.69 6.29
CA GLY A 14 24.13 21.75 7.27
C GLY A 14 22.68 22.26 7.47
N ARG A 15 21.67 21.75 6.76
CA ARG A 15 20.26 22.10 7.03
C ARG A 15 19.59 21.03 7.90
N ARG A 16 19.12 21.44 9.09
CA ARG A 16 18.27 20.59 9.94
C ARG A 16 16.90 20.43 9.29
N VAL A 17 16.56 19.21 8.91
CA VAL A 17 15.21 18.85 8.43
C VAL A 17 14.38 18.43 9.65
N SER A 18 13.15 18.93 9.75
CA SER A 18 12.19 18.56 10.80
C SER A 18 10.96 17.92 10.18
N PHE A 19 10.54 16.79 10.74
CA PHE A 19 9.32 16.07 10.34
C PHE A 19 8.14 16.32 11.29
N LYS A 20 8.22 17.37 12.12
CA LYS A 20 7.21 17.63 13.17
C LYS A 20 5.77 17.76 12.62
N ASN A 21 5.63 18.27 11.40
CA ASN A 21 4.34 18.44 10.72
C ASN A 21 4.26 17.61 9.43
N ALA A 22 4.89 16.43 9.41
CA ALA A 22 4.88 15.53 8.26
C ALA A 22 4.20 14.22 8.63
N LEU A 23 3.21 13.81 7.82
CA LEU A 23 2.68 12.45 7.86
C LEU A 23 3.61 11.56 7.04
N ILE A 24 4.27 10.62 7.71
CA ILE A 24 5.14 9.65 7.05
C ILE A 24 4.31 8.41 6.74
N ILE A 25 4.15 8.12 5.44
CA ILE A 25 3.48 6.91 4.96
C ILE A 25 4.53 5.98 4.39
N MET A 26 4.54 4.74 4.87
CA MET A 26 5.38 3.67 4.33
C MET A 26 4.48 2.59 3.74
N THR A 27 4.83 2.08 2.58
CA THR A 27 4.11 1.00 1.90
C THR A 27 5.04 -0.16 1.65
N SER A 28 4.59 -1.37 1.95
CA SER A 28 5.32 -2.61 1.67
C SER A 28 4.37 -3.63 1.06
N ASN A 29 4.90 -4.51 0.21
CA ASN A 29 4.19 -5.67 -0.30
C ASN A 29 4.32 -6.90 0.62
N VAL A 30 5.07 -6.81 1.73
CA VAL A 30 5.11 -7.85 2.78
C VAL A 30 3.69 -8.10 3.29
N GLY A 31 3.28 -9.35 3.47
CA GLY A 31 1.89 -9.70 3.80
C GLY A 31 1.00 -10.01 2.61
N SER A 32 1.41 -9.74 1.37
CA SER A 32 0.54 -9.95 0.18
C SER A 32 0.11 -11.42 0.02
N SER A 33 0.99 -12.37 0.33
CA SER A 33 0.66 -13.80 0.27
C SER A 33 -0.33 -14.21 1.37
N ALA A 34 -0.15 -13.68 2.59
CA ALA A 34 -1.06 -13.90 3.71
C ALA A 34 -2.46 -13.34 3.43
N ILE A 35 -2.56 -12.14 2.83
CA ILE A 35 -3.82 -11.51 2.41
C ILE A 35 -4.51 -12.36 1.34
N ALA A 36 -3.77 -12.88 0.35
CA ALA A 36 -4.33 -13.74 -0.69
C ALA A 36 -4.85 -15.08 -0.14
N LYS A 37 -4.14 -15.67 0.84
CA LYS A 37 -4.52 -16.96 1.46
C LYS A 37 -5.64 -16.84 2.49
N GLY A 38 -5.77 -15.70 3.17
CA GLY A 38 -6.83 -15.46 4.17
C GLY A 38 -8.24 -15.67 3.61
N ARG A 39 -8.46 -15.33 2.33
CA ARG A 39 -9.73 -15.55 1.63
C ARG A 39 -10.01 -17.03 1.27
N GLN A 40 -8.98 -17.89 1.19
CA GLN A 40 -9.18 -19.31 0.91
C GLN A 40 -9.66 -20.10 2.13
N ARG A 41 -9.33 -19.63 3.35
CA ARG A 41 -9.80 -20.25 4.60
C ARG A 41 -11.27 -19.96 4.94
N SER A 42 -11.89 -18.93 4.34
CA SER A 42 -13.31 -18.61 4.55
C SER A 42 -14.26 -19.45 3.67
N ILE A 43 -13.75 -20.21 2.70
CA ILE A 43 -14.60 -20.99 1.78
C ILE A 43 -15.14 -22.30 2.40
N GLY A 44 -14.66 -22.71 3.59
CA GLY A 44 -14.89 -24.06 4.12
C GLY A 44 -15.73 -24.21 5.39
N PHE A 45 -15.86 -23.20 6.26
CA PHE A 45 -16.56 -23.35 7.53
C PHE A 45 -17.14 -22.00 8.00
N ILE A 46 -18.46 -22.01 8.21
CA ILE A 46 -19.30 -21.08 9.00
C ILE A 46 -19.85 -19.89 8.19
N LEU A 47 -21.14 -19.99 7.88
CA LEU A 47 -22.03 -18.91 7.48
C LEU A 47 -22.43 -18.12 8.73
N ASP A 48 -22.24 -16.80 8.77
CA ASP A 48 -23.14 -15.79 9.37
C ASP A 48 -22.44 -14.41 9.46
N ASP A 49 -23.25 -13.34 9.42
CA ASP A 49 -22.94 -11.90 9.24
C ASP A 49 -21.84 -11.25 10.13
N ASP A 50 -21.17 -11.99 11.02
CA ASP A 50 -20.04 -11.55 11.85
C ASP A 50 -18.65 -11.82 11.20
N GLU A 51 -18.62 -12.25 9.93
CA GLU A 51 -17.43 -12.68 9.19
C GLU A 51 -16.36 -11.61 8.95
N GLU A 52 -16.73 -10.34 8.74
CA GLU A 52 -15.77 -9.33 8.27
C GLU A 52 -14.75 -8.94 9.34
N GLU A 53 -15.18 -8.72 10.59
CA GLU A 53 -14.29 -8.35 11.69
C GLU A 53 -13.39 -9.52 12.11
N ALA A 54 -13.95 -10.74 12.13
CA ALA A 54 -13.20 -11.94 12.45
C ALA A 54 -12.14 -12.25 11.38
N SER A 55 -12.49 -12.09 10.10
CA SER A 55 -11.56 -12.25 8.98
C SER A 55 -10.47 -11.16 8.96
N TYR A 56 -10.83 -9.91 9.24
CA TYR A 56 -9.88 -8.80 9.29
C TYR A 56 -8.88 -8.93 10.44
N SER A 57 -9.34 -9.27 11.63
CA SER A 57 -8.46 -9.46 12.79
C SER A 57 -7.49 -10.63 12.60
N GLY A 58 -7.96 -11.75 12.03
CA GLY A 58 -7.13 -12.90 11.67
C GLY A 58 -6.08 -12.56 10.60
N MET A 59 -6.48 -11.81 9.56
CA MET A 59 -5.56 -11.35 8.52
C MET A 59 -4.52 -10.37 9.07
N LYS A 60 -4.94 -9.47 9.96
CA LYS A 60 -4.04 -8.52 10.63
C LYS A 60 -2.96 -9.23 11.45
N ALA A 61 -3.32 -10.27 12.19
CA ALA A 61 -2.36 -11.05 12.96
C ALA A 61 -1.27 -11.68 12.06
N LEU A 62 -1.67 -12.30 10.95
CA LEU A 62 -0.74 -12.93 9.99
C LEU A 62 0.20 -11.91 9.33
N VAL A 63 -0.34 -10.76 8.90
CA VAL A 63 0.47 -9.71 8.28
C VAL A 63 1.46 -9.11 9.29
N VAL A 64 1.04 -8.88 10.53
CA VAL A 64 1.92 -8.36 11.59
C VAL A 64 3.05 -9.35 11.91
N GLU A 65 2.79 -10.66 11.89
CA GLU A 65 3.82 -11.68 12.08
C GLU A 65 4.86 -11.66 10.95
N GLU A 66 4.42 -11.60 9.68
CA GLU A 66 5.33 -11.45 8.54
C GLU A 66 6.14 -10.15 8.62
N LEU A 67 5.52 -9.04 9.03
CA LEU A 67 6.21 -7.76 9.22
C LEU A 67 7.29 -7.85 10.30
N LYS A 68 7.04 -8.56 11.41
CA LYS A 68 8.04 -8.78 12.48
C LYS A 68 9.22 -9.64 12.02
N ASN A 69 8.98 -10.58 11.11
CA ASN A 69 10.05 -11.41 10.55
C ASN A 69 10.89 -10.66 9.52
N TYR A 70 10.29 -9.74 8.77
CA TYR A 70 10.97 -8.98 7.72
C TYR A 70 11.67 -7.71 8.23
N PHE A 71 11.01 -6.96 9.11
CA PHE A 71 11.51 -5.70 9.65
C PHE A 71 12.07 -5.88 11.06
N ARG A 72 13.09 -5.08 11.38
CA ARG A 72 13.64 -5.05 12.73
C ARG A 72 12.64 -4.43 13.72
N PRO A 73 12.58 -4.91 14.98
CA PRO A 73 11.64 -4.42 15.97
C PRO A 73 11.80 -2.92 16.25
N GLU A 74 12.99 -2.34 16.10
CA GLU A 74 13.20 -0.90 16.32
C GLU A 74 12.43 -0.04 15.32
N LEU A 75 12.27 -0.50 14.07
CA LEU A 75 11.48 0.23 13.07
C LEU A 75 9.99 0.10 13.35
N LEU A 76 9.53 -1.11 13.70
CA LEU A 76 8.12 -1.35 14.01
C LEU A 76 7.66 -0.55 15.23
N ASN A 77 8.54 -0.39 16.23
CA ASN A 77 8.30 0.44 17.41
C ASN A 77 8.28 1.96 17.12
N ARG A 78 8.44 2.38 15.86
CA ARG A 78 8.31 3.77 15.38
C ARG A 78 7.10 3.97 14.48
N ILE A 79 6.32 2.92 14.24
CA ILE A 79 5.10 2.97 13.46
C ILE A 79 3.93 3.03 14.44
N ASP A 80 3.15 4.10 14.35
CA ASP A 80 1.98 4.28 15.22
C ASP A 80 0.84 3.35 14.82
N GLU A 81 0.55 3.26 13.52
CA GLU A 81 -0.58 2.50 12.98
C GLU A 81 -0.20 1.70 11.73
N ILE A 82 -0.79 0.51 11.61
CA ILE A 82 -0.61 -0.38 10.45
C ILE A 82 -1.97 -0.53 9.75
N ALA A 83 -2.07 0.04 8.56
CA ALA A 83 -3.22 -0.13 7.67
C ALA A 83 -2.99 -1.30 6.71
N ILE A 84 -3.97 -2.20 6.60
CA ILE A 84 -3.92 -3.35 5.69
C ILE A 84 -4.89 -3.10 4.55
N PHE A 85 -4.37 -3.16 3.32
CA PHE A 85 -5.17 -2.99 2.13
C PHE A 85 -5.87 -4.30 1.78
N ARG A 86 -7.20 -4.28 1.79
CA ARG A 86 -8.03 -5.36 1.24
C ARG A 86 -7.95 -5.32 -0.29
N GLN A 87 -8.08 -6.48 -0.93
CA GLN A 87 -8.18 -6.51 -2.39
C GLN A 87 -9.43 -5.78 -2.87
N LEU A 88 -9.30 -5.09 -3.99
CA LEU A 88 -10.42 -4.41 -4.62
C LEU A 88 -11.48 -5.40 -5.08
N GLU A 89 -12.73 -5.09 -4.79
CA GLU A 89 -13.87 -5.79 -5.34
C GLU A 89 -14.17 -5.31 -6.76
N GLN A 90 -14.82 -6.16 -7.55
CA GLN A 90 -15.15 -5.86 -8.93
C GLN A 90 -15.96 -4.56 -9.07
N ALA A 91 -16.91 -4.32 -8.15
CA ALA A 91 -17.68 -3.09 -8.10
C ALA A 91 -16.81 -1.84 -7.86
N GLN A 92 -15.83 -1.94 -6.97
CA GLN A 92 -14.87 -0.86 -6.69
C GLN A 92 -13.99 -0.58 -7.91
N VAL A 93 -13.52 -1.64 -8.59
CA VAL A 93 -12.74 -1.51 -9.83
C VAL A 93 -13.54 -0.78 -10.91
N SER A 94 -14.80 -1.15 -11.12
CA SER A 94 -15.68 -0.44 -12.06
C SER A 94 -15.84 1.04 -11.72
N HIS A 95 -15.97 1.38 -10.43
CA HIS A 95 -16.03 2.77 -9.99
C HIS A 95 -14.74 3.54 -10.28
N PHE A 96 -13.58 2.94 -10.03
CA PHE A 96 -12.29 3.55 -10.36
C PHE A 96 -12.13 3.79 -11.87
N ILE A 97 -12.55 2.84 -12.71
CA ILE A 97 -12.52 3.01 -14.17
C ILE A 97 -13.41 4.18 -14.60
N CYS A 98 -14.61 4.29 -14.05
CA CYS A 98 -15.49 5.43 -14.31
C CYS A 98 -14.84 6.77 -13.93
N LEU A 99 -14.19 6.84 -12.78
CA LEU A 99 -13.47 8.05 -12.35
C LEU A 99 -12.31 8.40 -13.30
N LEU A 100 -11.53 7.41 -13.73
CA LEU A 100 -10.46 7.61 -14.70
C LEU A 100 -10.98 8.18 -16.02
N ILE A 101 -12.12 7.69 -16.53
CA ILE A 101 -12.74 8.21 -17.76
C ILE A 101 -13.10 9.69 -17.61
N VAL A 102 -13.63 10.10 -16.46
CA VAL A 102 -13.96 11.52 -16.20
C VAL A 102 -12.71 12.39 -16.23
N ILE A 103 -11.62 11.94 -15.61
CA ILE A 103 -10.34 12.64 -15.60
C ILE A 103 -9.79 12.78 -17.03
N PHE A 104 -9.83 11.71 -17.82
CA PHE A 104 -9.36 11.76 -19.21
C PHE A 104 -10.15 12.75 -20.06
N ARG A 105 -11.47 12.81 -19.91
CA ARG A 105 -12.31 13.81 -20.60
C ARG A 105 -11.94 15.25 -20.23
N GLN A 106 -11.59 15.51 -18.97
CA GLN A 106 -11.15 16.83 -18.54
C GLN A 106 -9.80 17.21 -19.15
N LEU A 107 -8.88 16.25 -19.29
CA LEU A 107 -7.57 16.47 -19.91
C LEU A 107 -7.66 16.76 -21.41
N GLU A 108 -8.59 16.09 -22.13
CA GLU A 108 -8.85 16.39 -23.55
C GLU A 108 -9.36 17.83 -23.75
N GLN A 109 -10.27 18.30 -22.89
CA GLN A 109 -10.75 19.68 -22.91
C GLN A 109 -9.64 20.70 -22.60
N ALA A 110 -8.65 20.29 -21.80
CA ALA A 110 -7.49 21.11 -21.47
C ALA A 110 -6.38 21.09 -22.55
N GLN A 111 -6.59 20.44 -23.70
CA GLN A 111 -5.60 20.27 -24.79
C GLN A 111 -4.26 19.66 -24.32
N VAL A 112 -4.29 18.78 -23.31
CA VAL A 112 -3.09 18.07 -22.85
C VAL A 112 -2.94 16.79 -23.67
N SER A 113 -1.88 16.70 -24.48
CA SER A 113 -1.53 15.49 -25.22
C SER A 113 -0.96 14.43 -24.28
N LEU A 114 -1.61 13.27 -24.19
CA LEU A 114 -1.12 12.13 -23.44
C LEU A 114 -0.20 11.29 -24.33
N GLU A 115 1.09 11.23 -24.00
CA GLU A 115 2.00 10.25 -24.58
C GLU A 115 1.91 8.95 -23.79
N THR A 116 1.68 7.84 -24.48
CA THR A 116 1.77 6.50 -23.89
C THR A 116 3.23 6.09 -23.78
N LEU A 117 3.70 5.81 -22.56
CA LEU A 117 4.95 5.10 -22.31
C LEU A 117 4.75 3.63 -22.72
N ASN A 118 5.35 3.24 -23.85
CA ASN A 118 5.47 1.84 -24.29
C ASN A 118 6.46 1.06 -23.41
#